data_AF-A0A2V7FM67-F1
#
_entry.id   AF-A0A2V7FM67-F1
#
_cell.length_a   1.000
_cell.length_b   1.000
_cell.length_c   1.000
_cell.angle_alpha   90.00
_cell.angle_beta   90.00
_cell.angle_gamma   90.00
#
_symmetry.space_group_name_H-M   'P 1'
#
loop_
_entity.id
_entity.type
_entity.pdbx_description
1 polymer ?
#
loop_
_entity_poly.entity_id
_entity_poly.type
_entity_poly.pdbx_seq_one_letter_code
_entity_poly.pdbx_strand_id
1 'polypeptide(L)'
;MTALLLAALALVGAGQATEDVWQITLKDGTIVWNLRLEALRRDTVVFRQDKKTMRYPLLRVDEMRLVRAAKHEVGGVVDGARYDGAANGTSDLVYQLTLLDLAERRQVVEQILRTRTPPPQK
;
A
#
# COMPACT_ATOMS: atom_id res chain seq x y z
N MET A 1 -35.76 36.80 0.16
CA MET A 1 -36.02 35.42 -0.27
C MET A 1 -34.90 35.06 -1.25
N THR A 2 -33.97 34.22 -0.82
CA THR A 2 -32.73 33.91 -1.55
C THR A 2 -33.01 32.74 -2.50
N ALA A 3 -32.90 32.96 -3.81
CA ALA A 3 -33.00 31.89 -4.80
C ALA A 3 -31.58 31.49 -5.26
N LEU A 4 -31.16 30.31 -4.81
CA LEU A 4 -30.06 29.54 -5.40
C LEU A 4 -30.48 29.06 -6.80
N LEU A 5 -29.55 29.01 -7.77
CA LEU A 5 -29.05 27.71 -8.22
C LEU A 5 -27.72 27.86 -8.94
N LEU A 6 -26.73 27.17 -8.38
CA LEU A 6 -25.35 27.09 -8.83
C LEU A 6 -25.20 26.05 -9.96
N ALA A 7 -24.41 26.50 -10.92
CA ALA A 7 -23.59 25.80 -11.89
C ALA A 7 -23.20 24.33 -11.65
N ALA A 8 -22.94 23.69 -12.80
CA ALA A 8 -21.69 22.99 -13.13
C ALA A 8 -21.85 21.49 -13.44
N LEU A 9 -21.55 21.19 -14.70
CA LEU A 9 -21.25 19.87 -15.25
C LEU A 9 -20.29 19.12 -14.32
N ALA A 10 -20.73 17.98 -13.77
CA ALA A 10 -19.81 16.99 -13.25
C ALA A 10 -19.21 16.23 -14.43
N LEU A 11 -17.99 16.64 -14.80
CA LEU A 11 -17.08 15.89 -15.66
C LEU A 11 -16.92 14.50 -15.04
N VAL A 12 -17.33 13.45 -15.75
CA VAL A 12 -17.05 12.06 -15.39
C VAL A 12 -15.52 11.90 -15.45
N GLY A 13 -14.88 12.06 -14.30
CA GLY A 13 -13.45 11.87 -14.14
C GLY A 13 -13.10 10.45 -14.53
N ALA A 14 -12.26 10.31 -15.57
CA ALA A 14 -11.51 9.10 -15.86
C ALA A 14 -10.97 8.52 -14.55
N GLY A 15 -11.22 7.23 -14.31
CA GLY A 15 -10.82 6.54 -13.09
C GLY A 15 -9.37 6.88 -12.76
N GLN A 16 -9.18 7.62 -11.67
CA GLN A 16 -7.86 7.83 -11.11
C GLN A 16 -7.31 6.44 -10.82
N ALA A 17 -6.19 6.07 -11.46
CA ALA A 17 -5.37 4.98 -10.96
C ALA A 17 -4.99 5.37 -9.53
N THR A 18 -5.76 4.89 -8.56
CA THR A 18 -5.47 5.07 -7.14
C THR A 18 -4.08 4.50 -6.95
N GLU A 19 -3.11 5.37 -6.67
CA GLU A 19 -1.73 4.96 -6.58
C GLU A 19 -1.60 3.99 -5.41
N ASP A 20 -1.30 2.71 -5.70
CA ASP A 20 -1.22 1.65 -4.71
C ASP A 20 -0.37 2.08 -3.50
N VAL A 21 -1.00 2.08 -2.31
CA VAL A 21 -0.34 2.38 -1.04
C VAL A 21 0.00 1.07 -0.34
N TRP A 22 1.27 0.90 -0.01
CA TRP A 22 1.79 -0.30 0.62
C TRP A 22 2.21 -0.05 2.06
N GLN A 23 2.02 -1.09 2.87
CA GLN A 23 2.66 -1.31 4.15
C GLN A 23 3.57 -2.54 4.04
N ILE A 24 4.70 -2.54 4.74
CA ILE A 24 5.49 -3.75 4.97
C ILE A 24 5.69 -4.00 6.46
N THR A 25 5.81 -5.27 6.82
CA THR A 25 6.32 -5.69 8.12
C THR A 25 7.71 -6.28 7.91
N LEU A 26 8.69 -5.77 8.65
CA LEU A 26 10.06 -6.26 8.63
C LEU A 26 10.24 -7.41 9.61
N LYS A 27 11.31 -8.18 9.41
CA LYS A 27 11.67 -9.34 10.25
C LYS A 27 11.86 -9.03 11.73
N ASP A 28 12.19 -7.80 12.07
CA ASP A 28 12.31 -7.32 13.46
C ASP A 28 10.98 -6.83 14.06
N GLY A 29 9.87 -6.97 13.32
CA GLY A 29 8.54 -6.50 13.71
C GLY A 29 8.26 -5.04 13.35
N THR A 30 9.23 -4.30 12.78
CA THR A 30 9.02 -2.91 12.37
C THR A 30 7.99 -2.83 11.24
N ILE A 31 6.96 -2.00 11.42
CA ILE A 31 5.94 -1.73 10.39
C ILE A 31 6.26 -0.41 9.70
N VAL A 32 6.33 -0.42 8.37
CA VAL A 32 6.59 0.78 7.55
C VAL A 32 5.40 1.03 6.62
N TRP A 33 4.87 2.25 6.66
CA TRP A 33 3.65 2.66 5.97
C TRP A 33 3.93 3.66 4.83
N ASN A 34 2.87 3.95 4.04
CA ASN A 34 2.87 4.96 2.98
C ASN A 34 3.96 4.71 1.92
N LEU A 35 4.17 3.44 1.59
CA LEU A 35 5.15 3.01 0.62
C LEU A 35 4.52 2.90 -0.76
N ARG A 36 5.33 3.17 -1.78
CA ARG A 36 5.01 2.83 -3.16
C ARG A 36 6.03 1.84 -3.65
N LEU A 37 5.57 0.69 -4.13
CA LEU A 37 6.45 -0.30 -4.71
C LEU A 37 6.94 0.22 -6.08
N GLU A 38 8.25 0.37 -6.24
CA GLU A 38 8.84 0.89 -7.49
C GLU A 38 9.55 -0.20 -8.29
N ALA A 39 10.24 -1.11 -7.60
CA ALA A 39 11.16 -2.02 -8.26
C ALA A 39 11.59 -3.20 -7.40
N LEU A 40 12.05 -4.24 -8.09
CA LEU A 40 12.91 -5.27 -7.55
C LEU A 40 14.27 -5.19 -8.25
N ARG A 41 15.36 -5.21 -7.47
CA ARG A 41 16.74 -5.18 -7.98
C ARG A 41 17.49 -6.33 -7.34
N ARG A 42 17.67 -7.42 -8.09
CA ARG A 42 18.13 -8.72 -7.56
C ARG A 42 17.21 -9.14 -6.40
N ASP A 43 17.74 -9.15 -5.18
CA ASP A 43 17.01 -9.56 -3.97
C ASP A 43 16.66 -8.39 -3.06
N THR A 44 16.67 -7.18 -3.61
CA THR A 44 16.32 -5.94 -2.88
C THR A 44 15.06 -5.33 -3.46
N VAL A 45 14.02 -5.26 -2.66
CA VAL A 45 12.79 -4.53 -2.99
C VAL A 45 12.99 -3.03 -2.73
N VAL A 46 12.52 -2.22 -3.66
CA VAL A 46 12.68 -0.77 -3.65
C VAL A 46 11.31 -0.12 -3.53
N PHE A 47 11.18 0.73 -2.53
CA PHE A 47 10.00 1.54 -2.30
C PHE A 47 10.33 3.02 -2.37
N ARG A 48 9.36 3.83 -2.74
CA ARG A 48 9.34 5.27 -2.47
C ARG A 48 8.49 5.55 -1.25
N GLN A 49 9.02 6.35 -0.34
CA GLN A 49 8.33 6.91 0.82
C GLN A 49 8.54 8.42 0.79
N ASP A 50 7.47 9.18 0.59
CA ASP A 50 7.55 10.61 0.30
C ASP A 50 8.52 10.89 -0.87
N LYS A 51 9.63 11.58 -0.59
CA LYS A 51 10.71 11.91 -1.54
C LYS A 51 11.96 11.03 -1.37
N LYS A 52 11.88 9.98 -0.54
CA LYS A 52 13.00 9.10 -0.21
C LYS A 52 12.82 7.74 -0.86
N THR A 53 13.92 7.17 -1.33
CA THR A 53 13.97 5.78 -1.79
C THR A 53 14.42 4.88 -0.65
N MET A 54 13.57 3.92 -0.29
CA MET A 54 13.80 2.91 0.72
C MET A 54 14.17 1.58 0.04
N ARG A 55 15.14 0.85 0.61
CA ARG A 55 15.65 -0.40 0.04
C ARG A 55 15.74 -1.45 1.12
N TYR A 56 15.09 -2.59 0.88
CA TYR A 56 15.08 -3.71 1.83
C TYR A 56 15.45 -5.01 1.12
N PRO A 57 16.39 -5.81 1.68
CA PRO A 57 16.56 -7.19 1.24
C PRO A 57 15.25 -7.97 1.43
N LEU A 58 14.86 -8.81 0.47
CA LEU A 58 13.62 -9.58 0.52
C LEU A 58 13.51 -10.47 1.77
N LEU A 59 14.65 -11.00 2.25
CA LEU A 59 14.69 -11.80 3.48
C LEU A 59 14.47 -11.00 4.77
N ARG A 60 14.45 -9.67 4.69
CA ARG A 60 14.06 -8.80 5.81
C ARG A 60 12.61 -8.37 5.76
N VAL A 61 11.91 -8.62 4.65
CA VAL A 61 10.50 -8.25 4.48
C VAL A 61 9.66 -9.50 4.69
N ASP A 62 8.86 -9.49 5.74
CA ASP A 62 8.09 -10.64 6.20
C ASP A 62 6.65 -10.60 5.68
N GLU A 63 6.09 -9.41 5.51
CA GLU A 63 4.77 -9.18 4.94
C GLU A 63 4.80 -7.95 4.02
N MET A 64 4.07 -8.03 2.91
CA MET A 64 3.68 -6.86 2.12
C MET A 64 2.15 -6.78 2.07
N ARG A 65 1.60 -5.61 2.38
CA ARG A 65 0.17 -5.36 2.39
C ARG A 65 -0.18 -4.20 1.47
N LEU A 66 -1.03 -4.45 0.50
CA LEU A 66 -1.65 -3.41 -0.31
C LEU A 66 -2.85 -2.88 0.45
N VAL A 67 -2.73 -1.64 0.93
CA VAL A 67 -3.76 -0.95 1.69
C VAL A 67 -4.83 -0.48 0.72
N ARG A 68 -6.04 -1.03 0.86
CA ARG A 68 -7.19 -0.55 0.10
C ARG A 68 -7.95 0.44 0.94
N ALA A 69 -8.25 1.60 0.35
CA ALA A 69 -9.16 2.55 0.95
C ALA A 69 -10.59 1.96 0.97
N ALA A 70 -10.90 1.11 1.95
CA ALA A 70 -12.27 1.05 2.43
C ALA A 70 -12.60 2.45 2.96
N LYS A 71 -13.77 3.00 2.61
CA LYS A 71 -14.25 4.27 3.18
C LYS A 71 -13.90 4.31 4.66
N HIS A 72 -13.03 5.22 5.07
CA HIS A 72 -12.65 5.40 6.47
C HIS A 72 -13.90 5.78 7.26
N GLU A 73 -14.60 4.80 7.83
CA GLU A 73 -15.42 5.08 9.01
C GLU A 73 -14.45 5.13 10.19
N VAL A 74 -14.19 6.36 10.64
CA VAL A 74 -13.48 6.62 11.89
C VAL A 74 -14.41 6.14 13.01
N GLY A 75 -14.35 4.85 13.32
CA GLY A 75 -14.95 4.27 14.51
C GLY A 75 -14.28 4.88 15.74
N GLY A 76 -15.07 5.55 16.58
CA GLY A 76 -14.59 6.27 17.75
C GLY A 76 -13.73 5.40 18.67
N VAL A 77 -12.67 6.03 19.19
CA VAL A 77 -11.74 5.47 20.17
C VAL A 77 -12.53 4.91 21.36
N VAL A 78 -12.48 3.60 21.56
CA VAL A 78 -12.87 2.97 22.82
C VAL A 78 -11.61 2.69 23.63
N ASP A 79 -11.58 3.33 24.79
CA ASP A 79 -10.49 3.35 25.77
C ASP A 79 -10.21 1.92 26.29
N GLY A 80 -8.97 1.43 26.15
CA GLY A 80 -8.48 0.24 26.88
C GLY A 80 -7.89 -0.93 26.08
N ALA A 81 -7.88 -0.92 24.74
CA ALA A 81 -7.27 -2.00 23.96
C ALA A 81 -5.78 -1.73 23.70
N ARG A 82 -4.89 -2.44 24.41
CA ARG A 82 -3.49 -2.61 23.99
C ARG A 82 -3.47 -3.51 22.76
N TYR A 83 -3.63 -2.90 21.58
CA TYR A 83 -3.37 -3.35 20.20
C TYR A 83 -4.39 -2.60 19.31
N ASP A 84 -4.27 -1.29 19.18
CA ASP A 84 -5.17 -0.52 18.33
C ASP A 84 -4.39 0.58 17.59
N GLY A 85 -4.36 0.50 16.26
CA GLY A 85 -3.63 1.46 15.42
C GLY A 85 -3.09 0.96 14.09
N ALA A 86 -3.40 -0.28 13.67
CA ALA A 86 -3.26 -0.66 12.26
C ALA A 86 -4.68 -0.88 11.71
N ALA A 87 -5.10 0.02 10.83
CA ALA A 87 -6.35 -0.07 10.10
C ALA A 87 -6.42 -1.41 9.35
N ASN A 88 -7.02 -2.42 9.97
CA ASN A 88 -7.29 -3.70 9.32
C ASN A 88 -8.49 -3.51 8.39
N GLY A 89 -8.23 -2.92 7.21
CA GLY A 89 -9.19 -2.97 6.13
C GLY A 89 -9.42 -4.43 5.77
N THR A 90 -10.62 -4.96 6.03
CA THR A 90 -11.05 -6.33 5.65
C THR A 90 -10.96 -6.63 4.15
N SER A 91 -10.55 -5.63 3.35
CA SER A 91 -10.36 -5.69 1.90
C SER A 91 -8.90 -5.62 1.45
N ASP A 92 -7.93 -5.48 2.37
CA ASP A 92 -6.51 -5.41 2.03
C ASP A 92 -6.01 -6.70 1.41
N LEU A 93 -5.06 -6.58 0.49
CA LEU A 93 -4.38 -7.75 -0.08
C LEU A 93 -3.05 -7.95 0.64
N VAL A 94 -2.92 -9.09 1.31
CA VAL A 94 -1.77 -9.43 2.15
C VAL A 94 -0.94 -10.53 1.49
N TYR A 95 0.37 -10.30 1.42
CA TYR A 95 1.36 -11.25 0.93
C TYR A 95 2.29 -11.63 2.08
N GLN A 96 2.08 -12.83 2.64
CA GLN A 96 2.91 -13.36 3.72
C GLN A 96 4.20 -13.96 3.14
N LEU A 97 5.26 -13.16 3.10
CA LEU A 97 6.54 -13.58 2.52
C LEU A 97 7.32 -14.53 3.43
N THR A 98 7.07 -14.53 4.74
CA THR A 98 7.72 -15.46 5.70
C THR A 98 7.54 -16.93 5.36
N LEU A 99 6.47 -17.28 4.65
CA LEU A 99 6.16 -18.66 4.25
C LEU A 99 6.94 -19.12 3.01
N LEU A 100 7.66 -18.19 2.37
CA LEU A 100 8.29 -18.38 1.07
C LEU A 100 9.81 -18.33 1.19
N ASP A 101 10.47 -19.15 0.38
CA ASP A 101 11.91 -19.05 0.17
C ASP A 101 12.29 -17.79 -0.64
N LEU A 102 13.59 -17.53 -0.80
CA LEU A 102 14.04 -16.33 -1.51
C LEU A 102 13.59 -16.28 -2.98
N ALA A 103 13.57 -17.43 -3.67
CA ALA A 103 13.21 -17.49 -5.07
C ALA A 103 11.70 -17.25 -5.25
N GLU A 104 10.88 -17.83 -4.38
CA GLU A 104 9.43 -17.63 -4.34
C GLU A 104 9.07 -16.18 -3.98
N ARG A 105 9.74 -15.58 -2.99
CA ARG A 105 9.57 -14.15 -2.66
C ARG A 105 9.87 -13.27 -3.88
N ARG A 106 10.92 -13.60 -4.64
CA ARG A 106 11.28 -12.86 -5.86
C ARG A 106 10.15 -12.94 -6.89
N GLN A 107 9.65 -14.15 -7.15
CA GLN A 107 8.56 -14.38 -8.09
C GLN A 107 7.28 -13.62 -7.71
N VAL A 108 6.91 -13.62 -6.43
CA VAL A 108 5.75 -12.89 -5.92
C VAL A 108 5.91 -11.39 -6.17
N VAL A 109 7.05 -10.79 -5.79
CA VAL A 109 7.27 -9.35 -5.96
C VAL A 109 7.36 -8.95 -7.43
N GLU A 110 7.98 -9.77 -8.28
CA GLU A 110 7.96 -9.56 -9.74
C GLU A 110 6.54 -9.61 -10.31
N GLN A 111 5.71 -10.54 -9.85
CA GLN A 111 4.33 -10.64 -10.29
C GLN A 111 3.50 -9.44 -9.85
N ILE A 112 3.70 -8.94 -8.63
CA ILE A 112 3.06 -7.71 -8.14
C ILE A 112 3.47 -6.52 -9.05
N LEU A 113 4.78 -6.36 -9.30
CA LEU A 113 5.29 -5.29 -10.15
C LEU A 113 4.67 -5.31 -11.56
N ARG A 114 4.59 -6.51 -12.16
CA ARG A 114 3.99 -6.70 -13.50
C ARG A 114 2.49 -6.37 -13.54
N THR A 115 1.77 -6.61 -12.47
CA THR A 115 0.29 -6.52 -12.47
C THR A 115 -0.26 -5.24 -11.87
N ARG A 116 0.55 -4.50 -11.09
CA ARG A 116 0.03 -3.40 -10.26
C ARG A 116 0.81 -2.10 -10.34
N THR A 117 2.03 -2.09 -10.87
CA THR A 117 2.78 -0.83 -10.95
C THR A 117 2.32 -0.06 -12.19
N PRO A 118 1.84 1.18 -12.07
CA PRO A 118 1.54 2.00 -13.25
C PRO A 118 2.83 2.20 -14.07
N PRO A 119 2.74 2.30 -15.41
CA PRO A 119 3.91 2.55 -16.24
C PRO A 119 4.61 3.84 -15.79
N PRO A 120 5.96 3.92 -15.89
CA PRO A 120 6.68 5.13 -15.53
C PRO A 120 6.12 6.32 -16.32
N GLN A 121 5.61 7.33 -15.60
CA GLN A 121 5.22 8.59 -16.21
C GLN A 121 6.49 9.26 -16.73
N LYS A 122 6.57 9.45 -18.05
CA LYS A 122 7.69 10.11 -18.74
C LYS A 122 7.66 11.61 -18.50
#